data_AF-A0A2D6ZBP0-F1
#
_entry.id   AF-A0A2D6ZBP0-F1
#
_cell.length_a   1.000
_cell.length_b   1.000
_cell.length_c   1.000
_cell.angle_alpha   90.00
_cell.angle_beta   90.00
_cell.angle_gamma   90.00
#
_symmetry.space_group_name_H-M   'P 1'
#
loop_
_entity.id
_entity.type
_entity.pdbx_description
1 polymer ?
#
loop_
_entity_poly.entity_id
_entity_poly.type
_entity_poly.pdbx_seq_one_letter_code
_entity_poly.pdbx_strand_id
1 'polypeptide(L)'
;MGKYFSHFPTMFYDAVQDGTSSPKVVTDILRRVKVRNEIRNNVAAFSSYRVPAGERPEDVSYKFYGTVDYYWIVLLMNNIKDRFYDWPLSEQQFNDYVNGKYTNPNAAHHYEVSQTSGPTSSLDNSHLIEVNSTESGASTVTNYEYERREQDKKSLIKILKPEYISEFVEEFKNLIGD
;
A
#
# COMPACT_ATOMS: atom_id res chain seq x y z
N MET A 1 17.82 10.83 5.29
CA MET A 1 17.53 9.42 5.66
C MET A 1 16.21 9.43 6.41
N GLY A 2 15.20 8.66 6.01
CA GLY A 2 13.94 8.61 6.77
C GLY A 2 14.19 8.05 8.18
N LYS A 3 13.51 8.59 9.20
CA LYS A 3 13.62 8.13 10.61
C LYS A 3 13.36 6.65 10.80
N TYR A 4 12.81 5.94 9.82
CA TYR A 4 12.65 4.49 9.88
C TYR A 4 13.97 3.75 10.15
N PHE A 5 14.97 3.95 9.28
CA PHE A 5 16.23 3.20 9.31
C PHE A 5 17.18 3.60 10.44
N SER A 6 16.94 4.74 11.09
CA SER A 6 17.76 5.15 12.25
C SER A 6 17.51 4.30 13.50
N HIS A 7 16.42 3.54 13.54
CA HIS A 7 16.11 2.66 14.67
C HIS A 7 16.78 1.29 14.55
N PHE A 8 17.23 0.91 13.35
CA PHE A 8 17.82 -0.40 13.11
C PHE A 8 19.26 -0.43 13.65
N PRO A 9 19.67 -1.53 14.29
CA PRO A 9 21.04 -1.69 14.74
C PRO A 9 21.97 -1.79 13.54
N THR A 10 23.25 -1.50 13.80
CA THR A 10 24.30 -1.67 12.80
C THR A 10 24.91 -3.06 12.92
N MET A 11 25.22 -3.67 11.79
CA MET A 11 25.97 -4.92 11.70
C MET A 11 27.23 -4.75 10.86
N PHE A 12 28.22 -5.60 11.11
CA PHE A 12 29.38 -5.74 10.23
C PHE A 12 28.98 -6.58 9.02
N TYR A 13 29.16 -6.03 7.83
CA TYR A 13 28.87 -6.72 6.58
C TYR A 13 30.11 -6.71 5.68
N ASP A 14 30.52 -7.91 5.26
CA ASP A 14 31.52 -8.12 4.23
C ASP A 14 30.82 -8.66 2.97
N ALA A 15 30.76 -7.81 1.94
CA ALA A 15 30.14 -8.15 0.66
C ALA A 15 31.06 -9.01 -0.23
N VAL A 16 32.36 -8.98 0.02
CA VAL A 16 33.38 -9.56 -0.87
C VAL A 16 33.72 -11.00 -0.46
N GLN A 17 33.54 -11.35 0.82
CA GLN A 17 33.80 -12.70 1.38
C GLN A 17 35.21 -13.25 1.07
N ASP A 18 36.17 -12.38 0.75
CA ASP A 18 37.53 -12.76 0.34
C ASP A 18 38.51 -12.76 1.51
N GLY A 19 38.05 -12.45 2.73
CA GLY A 19 38.86 -12.47 3.96
C GLY A 19 39.96 -11.38 4.02
N THR A 20 40.14 -10.61 2.96
CA THR A 20 41.12 -9.53 2.79
C THR A 20 40.53 -8.13 3.00
N SER A 21 39.20 -8.01 2.95
CA SER A 21 38.47 -6.74 3.05
C SER A 21 38.04 -6.48 4.49
N SER A 22 38.33 -5.30 5.03
CA SER A 22 37.81 -4.90 6.35
C SER A 22 36.27 -4.79 6.29
N PRO A 23 35.53 -5.44 7.21
CA PRO A 23 34.07 -5.40 7.19
C PRO A 23 33.56 -3.97 7.36
N LYS A 24 32.53 -3.60 6.59
CA LYS A 24 31.90 -2.28 6.69
C LYS A 24 30.76 -2.32 7.69
N VAL A 25 30.61 -1.25 8.47
CA VAL A 25 29.46 -1.07 9.35
C VAL A 25 28.28 -0.61 8.49
N VAL A 26 27.23 -1.40 8.46
CA VAL A 26 26.00 -1.13 7.70
C VAL A 26 24.78 -1.25 8.60
N THR A 27 23.67 -0.62 8.23
CA THR A 27 22.39 -0.81 8.92
C THR A 27 21.84 -2.22 8.63
N ASP A 28 21.44 -2.95 9.66
CA ASP A 28 20.86 -4.30 9.54
C ASP A 28 19.42 -4.21 9.01
N ILE A 29 19.28 -4.23 7.68
CA ILE A 29 17.98 -4.22 7.00
C ILE A 29 17.34 -5.62 6.92
N LEU A 30 18.01 -6.66 7.41
CA LEU A 30 17.52 -8.05 7.34
C LEU A 30 16.52 -8.35 8.45
N ARG A 31 16.49 -7.52 9.51
CA ARG A 31 15.49 -7.62 10.57
C ARG A 31 14.11 -7.29 10.05
N ARG A 32 13.18 -8.22 10.24
CA ARG A 32 11.77 -8.06 9.87
C ARG A 32 10.93 -7.78 11.10
N VAL A 33 10.41 -6.57 11.20
CA VAL A 33 9.42 -6.23 12.22
C VAL A 33 8.03 -6.59 11.71
N LYS A 34 7.31 -7.41 12.47
CA LYS A 34 5.90 -7.70 12.22
C LYS A 34 5.08 -7.04 13.32
N VAL A 35 4.24 -6.08 12.94
CA VAL A 35 3.27 -5.47 13.86
C VAL A 35 2.34 -6.57 14.38
N ARG A 36 2.08 -6.56 15.70
CA ARG A 36 1.14 -7.50 16.32
C ARG A 36 -0.24 -7.34 15.71
N ASN A 37 -0.92 -8.47 15.48
CA ASN A 37 -2.25 -8.46 14.85
C ASN A 37 -3.29 -7.68 15.66
N GLU A 38 -3.13 -7.60 16.99
CA GLU A 38 -4.03 -6.90 17.91
C GLU A 38 -4.12 -5.40 17.60
N ILE A 39 -2.96 -4.76 17.40
CA ILE A 39 -2.88 -3.33 17.04
C ILE A 39 -3.40 -3.11 15.63
N ARG A 40 -3.08 -4.02 14.70
CA ARG A 40 -3.53 -3.94 13.30
C ARG A 40 -5.05 -4.06 13.15
N ASN A 41 -5.70 -4.81 14.04
CA ASN A 41 -7.14 -5.05 14.00
C ASN A 41 -7.93 -4.11 14.90
N ASN A 42 -7.27 -3.21 15.64
CA ASN A 42 -7.95 -2.23 16.48
C ASN A 42 -8.58 -1.13 15.61
N VAL A 43 -9.83 -1.33 15.19
CA VAL A 43 -10.59 -0.40 14.36
C VAL A 43 -10.67 1.01 14.98
N ALA A 44 -10.65 1.13 16.31
CA ALA A 44 -10.70 2.43 16.99
C ALA A 44 -9.40 3.24 16.87
N ALA A 45 -8.26 2.59 16.60
CA ALA A 45 -6.97 3.23 16.43
C ALA A 45 -6.76 3.81 15.02
N PHE A 46 -7.59 3.42 14.04
CA PHE A 46 -7.44 3.83 12.64
C PHE A 46 -8.53 4.78 12.17
N SER A 47 -8.18 5.62 11.22
CA SER A 47 -9.10 6.42 10.39
C SER A 47 -8.90 6.06 8.93
N SER A 48 -9.99 5.97 8.16
CA SER A 48 -9.90 5.75 6.72
C SER A 48 -9.65 7.07 6.00
N TYR A 49 -8.75 7.07 5.02
CA TYR A 49 -8.43 8.23 4.20
C TYR A 49 -8.33 7.83 2.73
N ARG A 50 -8.90 8.64 1.84
CA ARG A 50 -8.74 8.47 0.41
C ARG A 50 -7.64 9.41 -0.09
N VAL A 51 -6.54 8.81 -0.53
CA VAL A 51 -5.39 9.53 -1.09
C VAL A 51 -5.78 10.08 -2.47
N PRO A 52 -5.71 11.40 -2.70
CA PRO A 52 -5.88 11.99 -4.02
C PRO A 52 -4.75 11.56 -4.97
N ALA A 53 -5.04 11.53 -6.27
CA ALA A 53 -4.06 11.17 -7.29
C ALA A 53 -2.81 12.07 -7.19
N GLY A 54 -1.63 11.44 -7.09
CA GLY A 54 -0.34 12.12 -7.03
C GLY A 54 0.13 12.56 -5.64
N GLU A 55 -0.67 12.37 -4.57
CA GLU A 55 -0.19 12.60 -3.20
C GLU A 55 0.76 11.48 -2.79
N ARG A 56 1.95 11.80 -2.26
CA ARG A 56 2.96 10.81 -1.85
C ARG A 56 2.76 10.41 -0.38
N PRO A 57 3.29 9.26 0.06
CA PRO A 57 3.21 8.84 1.46
C PRO A 57 3.76 9.89 2.45
N GLU A 58 4.80 10.64 2.06
CA GLU A 58 5.38 11.71 2.88
C GLU A 58 4.44 12.90 3.05
N ASP A 59 3.68 13.23 1.99
CA ASP A 59 2.70 14.33 2.01
C ASP A 59 1.53 13.95 2.93
N VAL A 60 1.07 12.69 2.87
CA VAL A 60 0.08 12.14 3.81
C VAL A 60 0.61 12.21 5.25
N SER A 61 1.85 11.77 5.49
CA SER A 61 2.46 11.85 6.82
C SER A 61 2.49 13.28 7.35
N TYR A 62 2.87 14.25 6.51
CA TYR A 62 2.91 15.65 6.90
C TYR A 62 1.51 16.17 7.26
N LYS A 63 0.49 15.81 6.48
CA LYS A 63 -0.90 16.22 6.70
C LYS A 63 -1.49 15.69 8.01
N PHE A 64 -1.22 14.43 8.34
CA PHE A 64 -1.81 13.80 9.53
C PHE A 64 -0.96 13.94 10.79
N TYR A 65 0.36 14.00 10.66
CA TYR A 65 1.29 13.93 11.79
C TYR A 65 2.16 15.18 11.95
N GLY A 66 2.04 16.16 11.05
CA GLY A 66 2.85 17.39 11.06
C GLY A 66 4.32 17.18 10.70
N THR A 67 4.70 15.97 10.30
CA THR A 67 6.07 15.63 9.89
C THR A 67 6.07 14.61 8.77
N VAL A 68 7.06 14.70 7.89
CA VAL A 68 7.29 13.70 6.83
C VAL A 68 7.90 12.41 7.39
N ASP A 69 8.43 12.42 8.61
CA ASP A 69 9.24 11.32 9.17
C ASP A 69 8.48 10.01 9.40
N TYR A 70 7.16 10.06 9.51
CA TYR A 70 6.30 8.93 9.88
C TYR A 70 5.59 8.28 8.68
N TYR A 71 6.01 8.60 7.45
CA TYR A 71 5.44 8.01 6.24
C TYR A 71 5.52 6.47 6.23
N TRP A 72 6.59 5.91 6.79
CA TRP A 72 6.78 4.46 6.89
C TRP A 72 5.73 3.77 7.76
N ILE A 73 5.16 4.47 8.76
CA ILE A 73 4.07 3.94 9.59
C ILE A 73 2.83 3.73 8.70
N VAL A 74 2.54 4.71 7.83
CA VAL A 74 1.42 4.62 6.87
C VAL A 74 1.62 3.42 5.95
N LEU A 75 2.83 3.25 5.40
CA LEU A 75 3.15 2.10 4.53
C LEU A 75 3.01 0.77 5.27
N LEU A 76 3.56 0.68 6.49
CA LEU A 76 3.57 -0.53 7.30
C LEU A 76 2.16 -0.97 7.71
N MET A 77 1.31 -0.02 8.14
CA MET A 77 -0.08 -0.31 8.54
C MET A 77 -0.95 -0.79 7.38
N ASN A 78 -0.68 -0.31 6.17
CA ASN A 78 -1.39 -0.73 4.95
C ASN A 78 -0.74 -1.93 4.25
N ASN A 79 0.31 -2.53 4.84
CA ASN A 79 1.06 -3.65 4.25
C ASN A 79 1.58 -3.34 2.83
N ILE A 80 1.95 -2.07 2.61
CA ILE A 80 2.54 -1.60 1.37
C ILE A 80 4.03 -1.91 1.41
N LYS A 81 4.50 -2.70 0.45
CA LYS A 81 5.91 -3.10 0.36
C LYS A 81 6.64 -2.26 -0.67
N ASP A 82 6.01 -2.07 -1.82
CA ASP A 82 6.56 -1.27 -2.90
C ASP A 82 5.84 0.07 -2.99
N ARG A 83 6.54 1.12 -2.57
CA ARG A 83 6.03 2.49 -2.66
C ARG A 83 5.62 2.88 -4.09
N PHE A 84 6.29 2.37 -5.12
CA PHE A 84 6.08 2.82 -6.49
C PHE A 84 4.90 2.15 -7.18
N TYR A 85 4.57 0.91 -6.81
CA TYR A 85 3.50 0.13 -7.47
C TYR A 85 2.28 -0.14 -6.58
N ASP A 86 2.45 -0.23 -5.26
CA ASP A 86 1.35 -0.48 -4.33
C ASP A 86 0.66 0.82 -3.89
N TRP A 87 1.32 1.97 -4.05
CA TRP A 87 0.74 3.29 -3.77
C TRP A 87 -0.10 3.79 -4.96
N PRO A 88 -1.21 4.52 -4.72
CA PRO A 88 -2.00 5.11 -5.80
C PRO A 88 -1.15 6.01 -6.71
N LEU A 89 -1.25 5.75 -8.00
CA LEU A 89 -0.52 6.49 -9.03
C LEU A 89 -1.16 7.86 -9.30
N SER A 90 -0.36 8.80 -9.81
CA SER A 90 -0.92 10.00 -10.44
C SER A 90 -1.64 9.66 -11.75
N GLU A 91 -2.55 10.52 -12.20
CA GLU A 91 -3.29 10.32 -13.46
C GLU A 91 -2.37 10.09 -14.66
N GLN A 92 -1.28 10.85 -14.76
CA GLN A 92 -0.31 10.69 -15.85
C GLN A 92 0.36 9.31 -15.79
N GLN A 93 0.89 8.93 -14.62
CA GLN A 93 1.54 7.64 -14.42
C GLN A 93 0.56 6.47 -14.64
N PHE A 94 -0.70 6.64 -14.26
CA PHE A 94 -1.74 5.65 -14.50
C PHE A 94 -1.99 5.44 -15.99
N ASN A 95 -2.15 6.52 -16.75
CA ASN A 95 -2.32 6.41 -18.21
C ASN A 95 -1.10 5.74 -18.87
N ASP A 96 0.11 6.10 -18.45
CA ASP A 96 1.35 5.48 -18.94
C ASP A 96 1.43 3.99 -18.58
N TYR A 97 1.01 3.62 -17.36
CA TYR A 97 0.94 2.22 -16.91
C TYR A 97 -0.05 1.41 -17.76
N VAL A 98 -1.26 1.92 -17.98
CA VAL A 98 -2.28 1.21 -18.77
C VAL A 98 -1.85 1.06 -20.23
N ASN A 99 -1.31 2.12 -20.83
CA ASN A 99 -0.80 2.09 -22.20
C ASN A 99 0.42 1.18 -22.38
N GLY A 100 1.26 1.05 -21.35
CA GLY A 100 2.40 0.14 -21.36
C GLY A 100 2.01 -1.33 -21.16
N LYS A 101 0.94 -1.59 -20.39
CA LYS A 101 0.47 -2.94 -20.07
C LYS A 101 -0.45 -3.54 -21.13
N TYR A 102 -1.30 -2.71 -21.76
CA TYR A 102 -2.32 -3.17 -22.70
C TYR A 102 -2.11 -2.55 -24.08
N THR A 103 -2.16 -3.39 -25.13
CA THR A 103 -2.16 -2.92 -26.51
C THR A 103 -3.39 -2.05 -26.83
N ASN A 104 -4.53 -2.34 -26.19
CA ASN A 104 -5.75 -1.54 -26.30
C ASN A 104 -6.41 -1.36 -24.92
N PRO A 105 -6.27 -0.18 -24.30
CA PRO A 105 -6.90 0.15 -23.02
C PRO A 105 -8.44 0.04 -23.02
N ASN A 106 -9.08 0.24 -24.17
CA ASN A 106 -10.53 0.21 -24.33
C ASN A 106 -11.06 -1.18 -24.72
N ALA A 107 -10.19 -2.19 -24.84
CA ALA A 107 -10.63 -3.56 -25.07
C ALA A 107 -11.32 -4.12 -23.83
N ALA A 108 -12.25 -5.06 -24.06
CA ALA A 108 -12.94 -5.79 -22.99
C ALA A 108 -11.93 -6.59 -22.17
N HIS A 109 -11.92 -6.37 -20.85
CA HIS A 109 -11.16 -7.18 -19.90
C HIS A 109 -11.98 -8.40 -19.47
N HIS A 110 -13.23 -8.14 -19.07
CA HIS A 110 -14.20 -9.15 -18.64
C HIS A 110 -15.62 -8.60 -18.70
N TYR A 111 -16.59 -9.44 -18.38
CA TYR A 111 -18.01 -9.08 -18.31
C TYR A 111 -18.51 -9.26 -16.89
N GLU A 112 -19.38 -8.37 -16.44
CA GLU A 112 -19.84 -8.32 -15.07
C GLU A 112 -21.38 -8.20 -15.01
N VAL A 113 -22.00 -8.86 -14.04
CA VAL A 113 -23.43 -8.69 -13.70
C VAL A 113 -23.61 -8.44 -12.21
N SER A 114 -24.62 -7.67 -11.83
CA SER A 114 -25.00 -7.52 -10.43
C SER A 114 -25.52 -8.83 -9.87
N GLN A 115 -25.01 -9.23 -8.70
CA GLN A 115 -25.45 -10.44 -8.03
C GLN A 115 -26.95 -10.40 -7.69
N THR A 116 -27.61 -11.56 -7.79
CA THR A 116 -29.05 -11.69 -7.54
C THR A 116 -29.40 -12.01 -6.09
N SER A 117 -28.41 -12.34 -5.27
CA SER A 117 -28.55 -12.68 -3.85
C SER A 117 -27.52 -11.94 -3.01
N GLY A 118 -27.91 -11.46 -1.82
CA GLY A 118 -27.06 -10.62 -0.97
C GLY A 118 -27.18 -9.13 -1.30
N PRO A 119 -26.19 -8.29 -0.94
CA PRO A 119 -26.19 -6.87 -1.26
C PRO A 119 -26.19 -6.64 -2.78
N THR A 120 -27.29 -6.21 -3.38
CA THR A 120 -27.42 -6.02 -4.84
C THR A 120 -26.85 -4.69 -5.34
N SER A 121 -26.38 -3.83 -4.43
CA SER A 121 -25.77 -2.53 -4.73
C SER A 121 -24.67 -2.22 -3.73
N SER A 122 -23.55 -1.67 -4.20
CA SER A 122 -22.48 -1.15 -3.35
C SER A 122 -21.75 0.00 -4.04
N LEU A 123 -21.19 0.92 -3.25
CA LEU A 123 -20.36 2.03 -3.72
C LEU A 123 -18.99 1.57 -4.25
N ASP A 124 -18.52 0.39 -3.82
CA ASP A 124 -17.20 -0.17 -4.17
C ASP A 124 -17.26 -1.27 -5.26
N ASN A 125 -18.43 -1.46 -5.88
CA ASN A 125 -18.68 -2.49 -6.88
C ASN A 125 -18.51 -3.95 -6.42
N SER A 126 -18.43 -4.22 -5.11
CA SER A 126 -18.30 -5.59 -4.55
C SER A 126 -19.50 -6.52 -4.83
N HIS A 127 -20.61 -5.96 -5.31
CA HIS A 127 -21.82 -6.69 -5.70
C HIS A 127 -21.79 -7.19 -7.16
N LEU A 128 -20.75 -6.83 -7.93
CA LEU A 128 -20.58 -7.27 -9.31
C LEU A 128 -19.82 -8.58 -9.35
N ILE A 129 -20.29 -9.52 -10.17
CA ILE A 129 -19.69 -10.84 -10.36
C ILE A 129 -19.27 -10.97 -11.82
N GLU A 130 -18.06 -11.52 -12.04
CA GLU A 130 -17.55 -11.82 -13.37
C GLU A 130 -18.33 -12.99 -14.01
N VAL A 131 -18.77 -12.80 -15.25
CA VAL A 131 -19.59 -13.74 -16.03
C VAL A 131 -19.09 -13.84 -17.47
N ASN A 132 -19.65 -14.80 -18.21
CA ASN A 132 -19.40 -14.93 -19.65
C ASN A 132 -20.12 -13.82 -20.43
N SER A 133 -19.60 -13.49 -21.62
CA SER A 133 -20.17 -12.47 -22.52
C SER A 133 -21.60 -12.75 -23.00
N THR A 134 -22.05 -14.01 -22.91
CA THR A 134 -23.38 -14.46 -23.35
C THR A 134 -24.45 -14.37 -22.26
N GLU A 135 -24.07 -14.01 -21.04
CA GLU A 135 -25.00 -13.93 -19.91
C GLU A 135 -25.97 -12.74 -20.08
N SER A 136 -27.24 -12.96 -19.75
CA SER A 136 -28.27 -11.93 -19.91
C SER A 136 -28.02 -10.78 -18.93
N GLY A 137 -27.91 -9.55 -19.45
CA GLY A 137 -27.63 -8.37 -18.63
C GLY A 137 -26.16 -8.18 -18.27
N ALA A 138 -25.24 -8.92 -18.90
CA ALA A 138 -23.80 -8.72 -18.73
C ALA A 138 -23.38 -7.33 -19.24
N SER A 139 -22.59 -6.64 -18.43
CA SER A 139 -21.95 -5.36 -18.76
C SER A 139 -20.47 -5.59 -19.05
N THR A 140 -19.94 -4.99 -20.12
CA THR A 140 -18.52 -5.10 -20.44
C THR A 140 -17.72 -4.14 -19.58
N VAL A 141 -16.62 -4.60 -19.00
CA VAL A 141 -15.64 -3.75 -18.33
C VAL A 141 -14.33 -3.75 -19.11
N THR A 142 -13.86 -2.56 -19.42
CA THR A 142 -12.63 -2.35 -20.20
C THR A 142 -11.38 -2.52 -19.33
N ASN A 143 -10.22 -2.75 -19.96
CA ASN A 143 -8.94 -2.80 -19.26
C ASN A 143 -8.70 -1.51 -18.46
N TYR A 144 -9.02 -0.35 -19.03
CA TYR A 144 -8.89 0.94 -18.36
C TYR A 144 -9.75 1.05 -17.11
N GLU A 145 -11.03 0.67 -17.19
CA GLU A 145 -11.96 0.70 -16.05
C GLU A 145 -11.55 -0.28 -14.95
N TYR A 146 -11.12 -1.49 -15.33
CA TYR A 146 -10.60 -2.47 -14.38
C TYR A 146 -9.41 -1.91 -13.59
N GLU A 147 -8.41 -1.39 -14.28
CA GLU A 147 -7.22 -0.82 -13.64
C GLU A 147 -7.55 0.42 -12.79
N ARG A 148 -8.53 1.22 -13.22
CA ARG A 148 -9.01 2.38 -12.45
C ARG A 148 -9.61 1.93 -11.11
N ARG A 149 -10.43 0.88 -11.12
CA ARG A 149 -11.03 0.31 -9.91
C ARG A 149 -9.94 -0.24 -8.96
N GLU A 150 -8.90 -0.85 -9.50
CA GLU A 150 -7.77 -1.31 -8.68
C GLU A 150 -6.98 -0.15 -8.05
N GLN A 151 -6.76 0.95 -8.78
CA GLN A 151 -6.16 2.17 -8.20
C GLN A 151 -7.05 2.79 -7.12
N ASP A 152 -8.37 2.81 -7.34
CA ASP A 152 -9.32 3.34 -6.36
C ASP A 152 -9.30 2.53 -5.05
N LYS A 153 -9.19 1.20 -5.13
CA LYS A 153 -8.99 0.34 -3.96
C LYS A 153 -7.69 0.67 -3.22
N LYS A 154 -6.59 0.88 -3.94
CA LYS A 154 -5.29 1.28 -3.37
C LYS A 154 -5.34 2.68 -2.72
N SER A 155 -6.16 3.58 -3.25
CA SER A 155 -6.30 4.94 -2.73
C SER A 155 -6.92 5.00 -1.34
N LEU A 156 -7.68 3.98 -0.95
CA LEU A 156 -8.31 3.89 0.36
C LEU A 156 -7.34 3.26 1.37
N ILE A 157 -6.70 4.10 2.17
CA ILE A 157 -5.72 3.68 3.17
C ILE A 157 -6.25 3.84 4.59
N LYS A 158 -5.69 3.04 5.50
CA LYS A 158 -5.85 3.18 6.95
C LYS A 158 -4.74 4.03 7.52
N ILE A 159 -5.09 5.04 8.29
CA ILE A 159 -4.15 5.95 8.95
C ILE A 159 -4.28 5.77 10.46
N LEU A 160 -3.15 5.53 11.13
CA LEU A 160 -3.11 5.45 12.59
C LEU A 160 -3.39 6.83 13.17
N LYS A 161 -4.24 6.94 14.18
CA LYS A 161 -4.48 8.24 14.82
C LYS A 161 -3.19 8.76 15.47
N PRO A 162 -2.93 10.08 15.46
CA PRO A 162 -1.69 10.66 15.98
C PRO A 162 -1.40 10.27 17.44
N GLU A 163 -2.45 10.09 18.24
CA GLU A 163 -2.38 9.71 19.66
C GLU A 163 -1.64 8.37 19.89
N TYR A 164 -1.70 7.43 18.93
CA TYR A 164 -1.07 6.11 19.06
C TYR A 164 0.33 6.03 18.44
N ILE A 165 0.84 7.11 17.84
CA ILE A 165 2.15 7.09 17.17
C ILE A 165 3.28 6.87 18.15
N SER A 166 3.27 7.57 19.28
CA SER A 166 4.35 7.47 20.27
C SER A 166 4.48 6.04 20.80
N GLU A 167 3.35 5.43 21.20
CA GLU A 167 3.30 4.04 21.66
C GLU A 167 3.76 3.06 20.58
N PHE A 168 3.30 3.25 19.33
CA PHE A 168 3.70 2.42 18.22
C PHE A 168 5.20 2.49 17.92
N VAL A 169 5.79 3.70 17.96
CA VAL A 169 7.22 3.89 17.73
C VAL A 169 8.05 3.26 18.85
N GLU A 170 7.58 3.31 20.09
CA GLU A 170 8.23 2.67 21.23
C GLU A 170 8.20 1.15 21.11
N GLU A 171 7.03 0.56 20.81
CA GLU A 171 6.91 -0.87 20.57
C GLU A 171 7.79 -1.31 19.39
N PHE A 172 7.80 -0.53 18.30
CA PHE A 172 8.64 -0.81 17.13
C PHE A 172 10.13 -0.82 17.48
N LYS A 173 10.59 0.11 18.33
CA LYS A 173 11.99 0.14 18.82
C LYS A 173 12.30 -1.09 19.66
N ASN A 174 11.39 -1.50 20.55
CA ASN A 174 11.59 -2.69 21.37
C ASN A 174 11.71 -3.95 20.51
N LEU A 175 10.82 -4.11 19.52
CA LEU A 175 10.83 -5.26 18.60
C LEU A 175 12.05 -5.30 17.67
N ILE A 176 12.69 -4.17 17.40
CA ILE A 176 13.94 -4.11 16.62
C ILE A 176 15.17 -4.34 17.49
N GLY A 177 15.14 -3.85 18.73
CA GLY A 177 16.24 -3.94 19.68
C GLY A 177 16.44 -5.36 20.22
N ASP A 178 15.35 -6.13 20.34
CA ASP A 178 15.36 -7.56 20.60
C ASP A 178 16.01 -8.37 19.45
#